data_AF-A0A9N8WLR1-F1
#
_entry.id   AF-A0A9N8WLR1-F1
#
_cell.length_a   1.000
_cell.length_b   1.000
_cell.length_c   1.000
_cell.angle_alpha   90.00
_cell.angle_beta   90.00
_cell.angle_gamma   90.00
#
_symmetry.space_group_name_H-M   'P 1'
#
loop_
_entity.id
_entity.type
_entity.pdbx_description
1 polymer ?
#
loop_
_entity_poly.entity_id
_entity_poly.type
_entity_poly.pdbx_seq_one_letter_code
_entity_poly.pdbx_strand_id
1 'polypeptide(L)'
;MEQIKRYQVQLDRELSKYPQIVKISEQCNVPKTYLVEGVAGFVILLLFFNVWGQLFSNLVAWGYPAYASFKAIETAKKDDDTQWLTYWTVLGFIHTLEFFSDNILSWLPSYFFLKTLFFLWLFMPQTKGAQKLYTGFLRPTLLTYEKDVDSQLNRVKTKYM
;
A
#
# COMPACT_ATOMS: atom_id res chain seq x y z
N MET A 1 -15.77 3.02 -25.60
CA MET A 1 -15.39 1.68 -26.14
C MET A 1 -13.92 1.61 -26.55
N GLU A 2 -13.38 2.58 -27.30
CA GLU A 2 -11.97 2.53 -27.74
C GLU A 2 -10.94 2.62 -26.61
N GLN A 3 -11.15 3.48 -25.62
CA GLN A 3 -10.23 3.60 -24.47
C GLN A 3 -10.12 2.29 -23.68
N ILE A 4 -11.25 1.63 -23.43
CA ILE A 4 -11.31 0.33 -22.75
C ILE A 4 -10.50 -0.71 -23.53
N LYS A 5 -10.69 -0.79 -24.86
CA LYS A 5 -9.89 -1.69 -25.70
C LYS A 5 -8.39 -1.39 -25.63
N ARG A 6 -7.99 -0.11 -25.57
CA ARG A 6 -6.57 0.26 -25.38
C ARG A 6 -6.02 -0.25 -24.05
N TYR A 7 -6.77 -0.07 -22.95
CA TYR A 7 -6.39 -0.60 -21.64
C TYR A 7 -6.27 -2.12 -21.66
N GLN A 8 -7.23 -2.82 -22.26
CA GLN A 8 -7.19 -4.28 -22.37
C GLN A 8 -5.95 -4.77 -23.13
N VAL A 9 -5.57 -4.11 -24.23
CA VAL A 9 -4.39 -4.43 -25.03
C VAL A 9 -3.09 -4.12 -24.29
N GLN A 10 -3.04 -3.02 -23.54
CA GLN A 10 -1.89 -2.68 -22.69
C GLN A 10 -1.73 -3.68 -21.54
N LEU A 11 -2.83 -4.03 -20.87
CA LEU A 11 -2.82 -5.00 -19.79
C LEU A 11 -2.38 -6.37 -20.30
N ASP A 12 -2.94 -6.84 -21.41
CA ASP A 12 -2.57 -8.13 -22.00
C ASP A 12 -1.07 -8.18 -22.37
N ARG A 13 -0.52 -7.07 -22.88
CA ARG A 13 0.92 -6.94 -23.17
C ARG A 13 1.78 -7.04 -21.91
N GLU A 14 1.39 -6.36 -20.82
CA GLU A 14 2.10 -6.42 -19.55
C GLU A 14 1.97 -7.80 -18.88
N LEU A 15 0.77 -8.38 -18.91
CA LEU A 15 0.49 -9.71 -18.35
C LEU A 15 1.23 -10.83 -19.09
N SER A 16 1.49 -10.64 -20.39
CA SER A 16 2.28 -11.57 -21.20
C SER A 16 3.74 -11.72 -20.73
N LYS A 17 4.25 -10.78 -19.92
CA LYS A 17 5.59 -10.88 -19.32
C LYS A 17 5.68 -11.94 -18.21
N TYR A 18 4.53 -12.42 -17.72
CA TYR A 18 4.45 -13.38 -16.60
C TYR A 18 4.06 -14.78 -17.11
N PRO A 19 4.99 -15.75 -17.21
CA PRO A 19 4.72 -17.08 -17.77
C PRO A 19 3.63 -17.85 -17.02
N GLN A 20 3.49 -17.59 -15.72
CA GLN A 20 2.47 -18.19 -14.85
C GLN A 20 1.05 -17.81 -15.32
N ILE A 21 0.82 -16.53 -15.63
CA ILE A 21 -0.49 -16.01 -16.05
C ILE A 21 -0.84 -16.52 -17.45
N VAL A 22 0.15 -16.61 -18.34
CA VAL A 22 -0.01 -17.18 -19.69
C VAL A 22 -0.45 -18.65 -19.60
N LYS A 23 0.24 -19.47 -18.81
CA LYS A 23 -0.11 -20.90 -18.62
C LYS A 23 -1.54 -21.08 -18.10
N ILE A 24 -1.94 -20.30 -17.10
CA ILE A 24 -3.29 -20.40 -16.52
C ILE A 24 -4.35 -19.93 -17.53
N SER A 25 -4.08 -18.86 -18.29
CA SER A 25 -4.98 -18.37 -19.35
C SER A 25 -5.18 -19.40 -20.46
N GLU A 26 -4.11 -20.09 -20.88
CA GLU A 26 -4.15 -21.16 -21.86
C GLU A 26 -4.94 -22.37 -21.34
N GLN A 27 -4.76 -22.74 -20.07
CA GLN A 27 -5.49 -23.85 -19.44
C GLN A 27 -6.98 -23.56 -19.26
N CYS A 28 -7.35 -22.32 -18.89
CA CYS A 28 -8.73 -21.92 -18.69
C CYS A 28 -9.43 -21.51 -20.00
N ASN A 29 -8.69 -21.35 -21.10
CA ASN A 29 -9.18 -20.81 -22.37
C ASN A 29 -9.90 -19.44 -22.23
N VAL A 30 -9.41 -18.60 -21.31
CA VAL A 30 -9.96 -17.27 -21.02
C VAL A 30 -8.84 -16.23 -21.20
N PRO A 31 -9.10 -15.05 -21.78
CA PRO A 31 -8.08 -14.02 -21.94
C PRO A 31 -7.50 -13.57 -20.58
N LYS A 32 -6.17 -13.34 -20.55
CA LYS A 32 -5.40 -12.94 -19.36
C LYS A 32 -5.99 -11.72 -18.65
N THR A 33 -6.47 -10.74 -19.42
CA THR A 33 -7.09 -9.52 -18.90
C THR A 33 -8.33 -9.83 -18.04
N TYR A 34 -9.25 -10.67 -18.53
CA TYR A 34 -10.45 -11.04 -17.77
C TYR A 34 -10.14 -11.89 -16.55
N LEU A 35 -9.05 -12.68 -16.59
CA LEU A 35 -8.60 -13.45 -15.43
C LEU A 35 -8.19 -12.51 -14.29
N VAL A 36 -7.36 -11.51 -14.58
CA VAL A 36 -6.90 -10.53 -13.58
C VAL A 36 -8.05 -9.67 -13.08
N GLU A 37 -8.93 -9.21 -13.97
CA GLU A 37 -10.13 -8.46 -13.59
C GLU A 37 -11.05 -9.31 -12.70
N GLY A 38 -11.21 -10.60 -13.00
CA GLY A 38 -12.01 -11.53 -12.19
C GLY A 38 -11.42 -11.75 -10.79
N VAL A 39 -10.11 -11.94 -10.69
CA VAL A 39 -9.42 -12.06 -9.39
C VAL A 39 -9.55 -10.77 -8.59
N ALA A 40 -9.31 -9.61 -9.22
CA ALA A 40 -9.45 -8.32 -8.56
C ALA A 40 -10.90 -8.08 -8.08
N GLY A 41 -11.89 -8.38 -8.92
CA GLY A 41 -13.31 -8.30 -8.56
C GLY A 41 -13.68 -9.24 -7.42
N PHE A 42 -13.15 -10.46 -7.41
CA PHE A 42 -13.35 -11.42 -6.32
C PHE A 42 -12.73 -10.92 -5.01
N VAL A 43 -11.50 -10.38 -5.03
CA VAL A 43 -10.88 -9.78 -3.84
C VAL A 43 -11.68 -8.59 -3.34
N ILE A 44 -12.16 -7.70 -4.22
CA ILE A 44 -13.03 -6.57 -3.85
C ILE A 44 -14.32 -7.06 -3.21
N LEU A 45 -14.92 -8.12 -3.75
CA LEU A 45 -16.11 -8.75 -3.18
C LEU A 45 -15.82 -9.27 -1.75
N LEU A 46 -14.71 -9.98 -1.56
CA LEU A 46 -14.29 -10.48 -0.25
C LEU A 46 -14.07 -9.34 0.76
N LEU A 47 -13.42 -8.25 0.32
CA LEU A 47 -13.25 -7.04 1.12
C LEU A 47 -14.60 -6.41 1.52
N PHE A 48 -15.57 -6.39 0.61
CA PHE A 48 -16.90 -5.82 0.87
C PHE A 48 -17.68 -6.62 1.93
N PHE A 49 -17.58 -7.95 1.89
CA PHE A 49 -18.19 -8.85 2.89
C PHE A 49 -17.31 -9.08 4.13
N ASN A 50 -16.20 -8.34 4.29
CA ASN A 50 -15.22 -8.49 5.36
C ASN A 50 -14.61 -9.92 5.49
N VAL A 51 -14.69 -10.73 4.45
CA VAL A 51 -14.11 -12.09 4.44
C VAL A 51 -12.63 -11.98 4.10
N TRP A 52 -11.76 -12.43 5.01
CA TRP A 52 -10.29 -12.27 4.89
C TRP A 52 -9.84 -10.80 4.68
N GLY A 53 -10.67 -9.83 5.07
CA GLY A 53 -10.47 -8.43 4.70
C GLY A 53 -9.15 -7.86 5.19
N GLN A 54 -8.76 -8.20 6.43
CA GLN A 54 -7.47 -7.80 7.00
C GLN A 54 -6.27 -8.30 6.19
N LEU A 55 -6.32 -9.55 5.70
CA LEU A 55 -5.23 -10.12 4.91
C LEU A 55 -5.05 -9.35 3.60
N PHE A 56 -6.13 -9.20 2.83
CA PHE A 56 -6.06 -8.54 1.53
C PHE A 56 -5.74 -7.04 1.65
N SER A 57 -6.30 -6.34 2.65
CA SER A 57 -5.98 -4.94 2.91
C SER A 57 -4.49 -4.76 3.25
N ASN A 58 -3.92 -5.64 4.08
CA ASN A 58 -2.51 -5.58 4.45
C ASN A 58 -1.58 -5.93 3.28
N LEU A 59 -1.98 -6.89 2.43
CA LEU A 59 -1.24 -7.20 1.21
C LEU A 59 -1.21 -6.00 0.24
N VAL A 60 -2.29 -5.23 0.15
CA VAL A 60 -2.32 -4.00 -0.65
C VAL A 60 -1.43 -2.91 -0.03
N ALA A 61 -1.51 -2.70 1.29
CA ALA A 61 -0.69 -1.73 2.00
C ALA A 61 0.81 -2.04 1.91
N TRP A 62 1.18 -3.33 1.86
CA TRP A 62 2.58 -3.73 1.90
C TRP A 62 3.15 -4.07 0.51
N GLY A 63 2.40 -4.79 -0.32
CA GLY A 63 2.93 -5.48 -1.50
C GLY A 63 3.59 -4.57 -2.54
N TYR A 64 2.83 -3.65 -3.14
CA TYR A 64 3.40 -2.73 -4.12
C TYR A 64 4.44 -1.76 -3.52
N PRO A 65 4.17 -1.09 -2.37
CA PRO A 65 5.14 -0.21 -1.74
C PRO A 65 6.46 -0.89 -1.36
N ALA A 66 6.43 -2.14 -0.90
CA ALA A 66 7.64 -2.89 -0.57
C ALA A 66 8.48 -3.18 -1.83
N TYR A 67 7.85 -3.62 -2.92
CA TYR A 67 8.56 -3.82 -4.18
C TYR A 67 9.13 -2.52 -4.75
N ALA A 68 8.37 -1.43 -4.68
CA ALA A 68 8.82 -0.14 -5.15
C ALA A 68 9.94 0.43 -4.28
N SER A 69 9.90 0.21 -2.97
CA SER A 69 10.99 0.55 -2.04
C SER A 69 12.26 -0.25 -2.36
N PHE A 70 12.14 -1.55 -2.61
CA PHE A 70 13.27 -2.38 -3.05
C PHE A 70 13.91 -1.81 -4.32
N LYS A 71 13.10 -1.44 -5.32
CA LYS A 71 13.63 -0.80 -6.53
C LYS A 71 14.27 0.55 -6.26
N ALA A 72 13.70 1.37 -5.38
CA ALA A 72 14.27 2.67 -5.01
C ALA A 72 15.67 2.50 -4.39
N ILE A 73 15.83 1.53 -3.47
CA ILE A 73 17.10 1.21 -2.81
C ILE A 73 18.20 0.84 -3.83
N GLU A 74 17.85 0.11 -4.89
CA GLU A 74 18.80 -0.30 -5.94
C GLU A 74 19.12 0.82 -6.94
N THR A 75 18.43 1.96 -6.89
CA THR A 75 18.60 3.06 -7.85
C THR A 75 19.42 4.19 -7.24
N ALA A 76 20.33 4.81 -8.00
CA ALA A 76 21.15 5.92 -7.49
C ALA A 76 20.38 7.24 -7.20
N LYS A 77 19.08 7.32 -7.53
CA LYS A 77 18.26 8.52 -7.38
C LYS A 77 17.59 8.58 -6.00
N LYS A 78 17.91 9.61 -5.22
CA LYS A 78 17.42 9.81 -3.84
C LYS A 78 15.97 10.28 -3.71
N ASP A 79 15.36 10.77 -4.79
CA ASP A 79 13.99 11.31 -4.73
C ASP A 79 12.94 10.22 -4.51
N ASP A 80 13.20 9.00 -4.99
CA ASP A 80 12.31 7.85 -4.79
C ASP A 80 12.33 7.38 -3.32
N ASP A 81 13.49 7.47 -2.64
CA ASP A 81 13.63 7.06 -1.24
C ASP A 81 12.78 7.91 -0.30
N THR A 82 12.74 9.23 -0.54
CA THR A 82 11.98 10.16 0.31
C THR A 82 10.48 9.86 0.26
N GLN A 83 9.96 9.50 -0.91
CA GLN A 83 8.55 9.13 -1.08
C GLN A 83 8.21 7.88 -0.26
N TRP A 84 9.02 6.82 -0.37
CA TRP A 84 8.74 5.55 0.31
C TRP A 84 8.97 5.65 1.83
N LEU A 85 10.00 6.37 2.29
CA LEU A 85 10.21 6.61 3.73
C LEU A 85 9.09 7.43 4.34
N THR A 86 8.59 8.44 3.62
CA THR A 86 7.41 9.20 4.05
C THR A 86 6.19 8.30 4.15
N TYR A 87 5.98 7.44 3.15
CA TYR A 87 4.89 6.45 3.15
C TYR A 87 4.98 5.52 4.36
N TRP A 88 6.13 4.88 4.59
CA TRP A 88 6.30 3.95 5.71
C TRP A 88 6.15 4.62 7.07
N THR A 89 6.59 5.86 7.21
CA THR A 89 6.40 6.65 8.44
C THR A 89 4.92 6.87 8.69
N VAL A 90 4.18 7.38 7.70
CA VAL A 90 2.72 7.61 7.82
C VAL A 90 1.97 6.31 8.07
N LEU A 91 2.31 5.25 7.34
CA LEU A 91 1.67 3.94 7.48
C LEU A 91 1.87 3.37 8.89
N GLY A 92 3.04 3.52 9.50
CA GLY A 92 3.28 3.06 10.87
C GLY A 92 2.38 3.77 11.89
N PHE A 93 2.20 5.09 11.75
CA PHE A 93 1.26 5.83 12.60
C PHE A 93 -0.19 5.39 12.36
N ILE A 94 -0.60 5.23 11.10
CA ILE A 94 -1.94 4.75 10.76
C ILE A 94 -2.20 3.36 11.32
N HIS A 95 -1.29 2.39 11.13
CA HIS A 95 -1.45 1.04 11.70
C HIS A 95 -1.57 1.05 13.23
N THR A 96 -0.90 1.97 13.91
CA THR A 96 -1.04 2.13 15.37
C THR A 96 -2.46 2.57 15.75
N LEU A 97 -3.03 3.53 15.01
CA LEU A 97 -4.42 3.95 15.21
C LEU A 97 -5.41 2.85 14.80
N GLU A 98 -5.08 2.09 13.75
CA GLU A 98 -5.93 1.05 13.21
C GLU A 98 -6.09 -0.13 14.14
N PHE A 99 -5.10 -0.44 14.98
CA PHE A 99 -5.26 -1.47 16.00
C PHE A 99 -6.52 -1.23 16.85
N PHE A 100 -6.82 0.03 17.17
CA PHE A 100 -8.02 0.40 17.90
C PHE A 100 -9.26 0.42 17.01
N SER A 101 -9.16 0.92 15.78
CA SER A 101 -10.30 1.00 14.87
C SER A 101 -10.76 -0.37 14.37
N ASP A 102 -9.84 -1.31 14.11
CA ASP A 102 -10.16 -2.69 13.73
C ASP A 102 -10.97 -3.38 14.84
N ASN A 103 -10.65 -3.14 16.13
CA ASN A 103 -11.40 -3.70 17.25
C ASN A 103 -12.83 -3.14 17.38
N ILE A 104 -13.05 -1.89 16.96
CA ILE A 104 -14.34 -1.19 17.13
C ILE A 104 -15.21 -1.26 15.87
N LEU A 105 -14.62 -1.26 14.68
CA LEU A 105 -15.30 -1.05 13.39
C LEU A 105 -15.35 -2.31 12.51
N SER A 106 -14.66 -3.40 12.86
CA SER A 106 -14.64 -4.63 12.05
C SER A 106 -16.02 -5.29 11.87
N TRP A 107 -16.98 -5.01 12.75
CA TRP A 107 -18.36 -5.49 12.61
C TRP A 107 -19.15 -4.76 11.51
N LEU A 108 -18.70 -3.57 11.07
CA LEU A 108 -19.35 -2.80 10.02
C LEU A 108 -19.05 -3.43 8.65
N PRO A 109 -20.07 -3.82 7.86
CA PRO A 109 -19.87 -4.31 6.50
C PRO A 109 -19.15 -3.25 5.65
N SER A 110 -18.22 -3.65 4.78
CA SER A 110 -17.36 -2.79 3.93
C SER A 110 -16.24 -1.99 4.61
N TYR A 111 -16.02 -2.15 5.92
CA TYR A 111 -14.90 -1.50 6.62
C TYR A 111 -13.56 -1.77 5.94
N PHE A 112 -13.24 -3.03 5.63
CA PHE A 112 -11.97 -3.40 5.00
C PHE A 112 -11.86 -2.87 3.56
N PHE A 113 -12.97 -2.69 2.85
CA PHE A 113 -12.99 -2.08 1.53
C PHE A 113 -12.56 -0.61 1.59
N LEU A 114 -13.17 0.18 2.48
CA LEU A 114 -12.82 1.59 2.67
C LEU A 114 -11.38 1.75 3.18
N LYS A 115 -10.96 0.89 4.12
CA LYS A 115 -9.58 0.82 4.61
C LYS A 115 -8.58 0.57 3.47
N THR A 116 -8.88 -0.40 2.60
CA THR A 116 -8.04 -0.71 1.44
C THR A 116 -7.98 0.48 0.47
N LEU A 117 -9.09 1.17 0.21
CA LEU A 117 -9.09 2.39 -0.61
C LEU A 117 -8.23 3.50 -0.01
N PHE A 118 -8.28 3.66 1.31
CA PHE A 118 -7.43 4.63 2.02
C PHE A 118 -5.94 4.28 1.85
N PHE A 119 -5.56 3.01 1.99
CA PHE A 119 -4.19 2.56 1.75
C PHE A 119 -3.73 2.76 0.30
N LEU A 120 -4.59 2.44 -0.68
CA LEU A 120 -4.33 2.72 -2.09
C LEU A 120 -4.03 4.21 -2.31
N TRP A 121 -4.81 5.09 -1.68
CA TRP A 121 -4.60 6.54 -1.76
C TRP A 121 -3.27 6.99 -1.12
N LEU A 122 -2.80 6.33 -0.06
CA LEU A 122 -1.55 6.68 0.61
C LEU A 122 -0.32 6.51 -0.29
N PHE A 123 -0.20 5.36 -0.97
CA PHE A 123 0.99 5.07 -1.78
C PHE A 123 0.91 5.57 -3.22
N MET A 124 -0.27 5.96 -3.71
CA MET A 124 -0.44 6.39 -5.10
C MET A 124 0.39 7.65 -5.41
N PRO A 125 1.32 7.60 -6.39
CA PRO A 125 2.24 8.70 -6.65
C PRO A 125 1.55 9.94 -7.24
N GLN A 126 0.37 9.77 -7.85
CA GLN A 126 -0.42 10.85 -8.44
C GLN A 126 -1.08 11.74 -7.38
N THR A 127 -1.57 11.15 -6.29
CA THR A 127 -2.31 11.86 -5.22
C THR A 127 -1.39 12.38 -4.13
N LYS A 128 -0.21 11.74 -3.96
CA LYS A 128 0.78 12.01 -2.90
C LYS A 128 0.14 12.01 -1.51
N GLY A 129 -0.75 11.05 -1.25
CA GLY A 129 -1.55 10.99 -0.03
C GLY A 129 -0.71 10.96 1.25
N ALA A 130 0.29 10.08 1.30
CA ALA A 130 1.22 10.02 2.42
C ALA A 130 1.96 11.35 2.66
N GLN A 131 2.41 12.02 1.60
CA GLN A 131 3.12 13.30 1.74
C GLN A 131 2.23 14.39 2.34
N LYS A 132 0.94 14.42 1.99
CA LYS A 132 -0.03 15.36 2.57
C LYS A 132 -0.22 15.13 4.08
N LEU A 133 -0.41 13.88 4.49
CA LEU A 133 -0.54 13.55 5.91
C LEU A 133 0.75 13.80 6.68
N TYR A 134 1.89 13.49 6.07
CA TYR A 134 3.18 13.75 6.68
C TYR A 134 3.40 15.24 6.92
N THR A 135 3.28 16.07 5.88
CA THR A 135 3.54 17.51 5.99
C THR A 135 2.51 18.24 6.85
N GLY A 136 1.23 17.82 6.81
CA GLY A 136 0.15 18.46 7.54
C GLY A 136 0.10 18.13 9.02
N PHE A 137 0.36 16.86 9.41
CA PHE A 137 0.15 16.40 10.79
C PHE A 137 1.38 15.78 11.44
N LEU A 138 2.03 14.82 10.78
CA LEU A 138 3.13 14.09 11.42
C LEU A 138 4.38 14.95 11.59
N ARG A 139 4.78 15.71 10.56
CA ARG A 139 5.98 16.55 10.56
C ARG A 139 5.98 17.58 11.70
N PRO A 140 4.96 18.43 11.90
CA PRO A 140 4.99 19.39 13.00
C PRO A 140 5.02 18.70 14.37
N THR A 141 4.29 17.59 14.51
CA THR A 141 4.28 16.80 15.75
C THR A 141 5.65 16.20 16.05
N LEU A 142 6.27 15.53 15.07
CA LEU A 142 7.58 14.90 15.21
C LEU A 142 8.67 15.92 15.51
N LEU A 143 8.72 17.06 14.79
CA LEU A 143 9.70 18.13 15.03
C LEU A 143 9.56 18.76 16.43
N THR A 144 8.35 18.75 16.99
CA THR A 144 8.12 19.27 18.35
C THR A 144 8.76 18.37 19.40
N TYR A 145 8.67 17.05 19.23
CA TYR A 145 9.17 16.07 20.20
C TYR A 145 10.58 15.55 19.90
N GLU A 146 11.15 15.85 18.73
CA GLU A 146 12.46 15.36 18.25
C GLU A 146 13.57 15.60 19.28
N LYS A 147 13.72 16.85 19.75
CA LYS A 147 14.77 17.23 20.71
C LYS A 147 14.67 16.48 22.03
N ASP A 148 13.46 16.29 22.52
CA ASP A 148 13.21 15.58 23.78
C ASP A 148 13.58 14.10 23.62
N VAL A 149 13.10 13.46 22.55
CA VAL A 149 13.40 12.05 22.24
C VAL A 149 14.90 11.82 22.07
N ASP A 150 15.59 12.69 21.32
CA ASP A 150 17.03 12.61 21.10
C ASP A 150 17.82 12.76 22.40
N SER A 151 17.40 13.68 23.28
CA SER A 151 18.05 13.87 24.59
C SER A 151 17.95 12.61 25.46
N GLN A 152 16.79 11.93 25.45
CA GLN A 152 16.57 10.71 26.21
C GLN A 152 17.39 9.55 25.63
N LEU A 153 17.39 9.40 24.31
CA LEU A 153 18.17 8.37 23.61
C LEU A 153 19.67 8.52 23.87
N ASN A 154 20.20 9.74 23.75
CA ASN A 154 21.61 10.02 24.02
C ASN A 154 21.97 9.71 25.48
N ARG A 155 21.11 10.07 26.44
CA ARG A 155 21.32 9.74 27.86
C ARG A 155 21.38 8.24 28.12
N VAL A 156 20.53 7.46 27.45
CA VAL A 156 20.55 5.99 27.55
C VAL A 156 21.83 5.44 26.92
N LYS A 157 22.22 5.92 25.74
CA LYS A 157 23.43 5.47 25.05
C LYS A 157 24.68 5.69 25.91
N THR A 158 24.87 6.89 26.47
CA THR A 158 26.00 7.20 27.35
C THR A 158 25.99 6.40 28.67
N LYS A 159 24.84 5.89 29.10
CA LYS A 159 24.72 5.11 30.35
C LYS A 159 25.08 3.63 30.18
N TYR A 160 24.89 3.06 28.99
CA TYR A 160 25.02 1.62 28.74
C TYR A 160 26.05 1.26 27.66
N MET A 161 26.72 2.26 27.08
CA MET A 161 27.73 2.14 26.03
C MET A 161 28.97 2.90 26.45
#